data_AF-A0A0D8ZR55-F1
#
_entry.id   AF-A0A0D8ZR55-F1
#
_cell.length_a   1.000
_cell.length_b   1.000
_cell.length_c   1.000
_cell.angle_alpha   90.00
_cell.angle_beta   90.00
_cell.angle_gamma   90.00
#
_symmetry.space_group_name_H-M   'P 1'
#
loop_
_entity.id
_entity.type
_entity.pdbx_description
1 polymer ?
#
loop_
_entity_poly.entity_id
_entity_poly.type
_entity_poly.pdbx_seq_one_letter_code
_entity_poly.pdbx_strand_id
1 'polypeptide(L)' 'MSRDKYASPQKWGESKKRVNIMLTPSLTKRVDELAEQMKITRSEYIEQMLRREITDEVGYKNS' A
#
# COMPACT_ATOMS: atom_id res chain seq x y z
N MET A 1 -26.23 16.19 21.64
CA MET A 1 -25.57 16.40 20.34
C MET A 1 -24.32 15.53 20.30
N SER A 2 -24.33 14.52 19.42
CA SER A 2 -23.34 13.44 19.34
C SER A 2 -21.94 13.93 18.97
N ARG A 3 -20.93 13.31 19.59
CA ARG A 3 -19.50 13.55 19.36
C ARG A 3 -19.01 12.70 18.19
N ASP A 4 -19.37 13.07 16.97
CA ASP A 4 -18.82 12.43 15.77
C ASP A 4 -17.47 13.07 15.40
N LYS A 5 -16.45 12.77 16.22
CA LYS A 5 -15.03 12.99 15.87
C LYS A 5 -14.48 11.77 15.12
N TYR A 6 -15.16 11.33 14.07
CA TYR A 6 -14.59 10.35 13.16
C TYR A 6 -13.68 11.10 12.19
N ALA A 7 -12.38 10.80 12.29
CA ALA A 7 -11.37 11.32 11.39
C ALA A 7 -11.80 11.12 9.93
N SER A 8 -11.74 12.20 9.15
CA SER A 8 -12.02 12.22 7.72
C SER A 8 -11.21 11.13 7.00
N PRO A 9 -11.79 10.35 6.06
CA PRO A 9 -11.06 9.32 5.31
C PRO A 9 -9.91 9.97 4.53
N GLN A 10 -8.70 9.83 5.06
CA GLN A 10 -7.54 10.58 4.59
C GLN A 10 -7.11 10.16 3.17
N LYS A 11 -7.05 11.17 2.29
CA LYS A 11 -6.35 11.29 0.99
C LYS A 11 -6.95 10.74 -0.31
N TRP A 12 -7.72 9.65 -0.35
CA TRP A 12 -8.25 9.11 -1.64
C TRP A 12 -9.68 8.56 -1.60
N GLY A 13 -10.42 8.76 -0.50
CA GLY A 13 -11.80 8.27 -0.37
C GLY A 13 -11.93 6.75 -0.17
N GLU A 14 -10.82 6.02 -0.11
CA GLU A 14 -10.78 4.58 0.10
C GLU A 14 -10.39 4.22 1.54
N SER A 15 -11.08 3.21 2.08
CA SER A 15 -10.75 2.62 3.39
C SER A 15 -9.83 1.42 3.20
N LYS A 16 -8.71 1.37 3.92
CA LYS A 16 -7.82 0.20 3.91
C LYS A 16 -8.59 -1.05 4.36
N LYS A 17 -8.47 -2.13 3.59
CA LYS A 17 -8.96 -3.46 3.95
C LYS A 17 -7.78 -4.38 4.26
N ARG A 18 -7.94 -5.25 5.26
CA ARG A 18 -6.94 -6.27 5.55
C ARG A 18 -7.05 -7.38 4.51
N VAL A 19 -5.95 -7.69 3.86
CA VAL A 19 -5.84 -8.79 2.90
C VAL A 19 -4.73 -9.74 3.33
N ASN A 20 -4.93 -11.04 3.10
CA ASN A 20 -3.89 -12.04 3.30
C ASN A 20 -3.34 -12.43 1.93
N ILE A 21 -2.02 -12.35 1.78
CA ILE A 21 -1.31 -12.77 0.57
C ILE A 21 -0.28 -13.82 0.93
N MET A 22 -0.07 -14.78 0.02
CA MET A 22 1.00 -15.78 0.15
C MET A 22 2.18 -15.36 -0.71
N LEU A 23 3.35 -15.27 -0.12
CA LEU A 23 4.60 -14.94 -0.80
C LEU A 23 5.64 -16.02 -0.50
N THR A 24 6.60 -16.19 -1.42
CA THR A 24 7.75 -17.06 -1.16
C THR A 24 8.62 -16.48 -0.05
N PRO A 25 9.31 -17.30 0.76
CA PRO A 25 10.14 -16.80 1.86
C PRO A 25 11.22 -15.80 1.42
N SER A 26 11.83 -16.02 0.24
CA SER A 26 12.84 -15.13 -0.33
C SER A 26 12.26 -13.75 -0.68
N LEU A 27 11.04 -13.72 -1.22
CA LEU A 27 10.37 -12.47 -1.55
C LEU A 27 9.96 -11.71 -0.29
N THR A 28 9.43 -12.39 0.72
CA THR A 28 9.10 -11.78 2.01
C THR A 28 10.33 -11.13 2.65
N LYS A 29 11.46 -11.83 2.67
CA LYS A 29 12.72 -11.28 3.19
C LYS A 29 13.14 -10.02 2.43
N ARG A 30 13.03 -10.05 1.09
CA ARG A 30 13.40 -8.90 0.26
C ARG A 30 12.50 -7.69 0.51
N VAL A 31 11.20 -7.91 0.67
CA VAL A 31 10.24 -6.86 1.03
C VAL A 31 10.58 -6.24 2.37
N ASP A 32 10.94 -7.06 3.37
CA ASP A 32 11.30 -6.58 4.71
C ASP A 32 12.56 -5.71 4.68
N GLU A 33 13.61 -6.14 3.97
CA GLU A 33 14.84 -5.38 3.79
C GLU A 33 14.58 -4.00 3.16
N LEU A 34 13.74 -3.95 2.12
CA LEU A 34 13.43 -2.70 1.40
C LEU A 34 12.55 -1.77 2.24
N ALA A 35 11.57 -2.32 2.96
CA ALA A 35 10.75 -1.56 3.89
C ALA A 35 11.59 -0.94 5.01
N GLU A 36 12.56 -1.68 5.56
CA GLU A 36 13.49 -1.21 6.58
C GLU A 36 14.39 -0.08 6.05
N GLN A 37 14.96 -0.23 4.85
CA GLN A 37 15.76 0.81 4.20
C GLN A 37 14.99 2.13 4.02
N MET A 38 13.69 2.03 3.73
CA MET A 38 12.80 3.17 3.55
C MET A 38 12.18 3.67 4.87
N LYS A 39 12.45 3.01 6.00
CA LYS A 39 11.85 3.29 7.32
C LYS A 39 10.31 3.31 7.31
N ILE A 40 9.71 2.41 6.53
CA ILE A 40 8.25 2.24 6.44
C ILE A 40 7.86 0.82 6.83
N THR A 41 6.56 0.58 7.03
CA THR A 41 6.06 -0.77 7.29
C THR A 41 6.03 -1.62 6.01
N ARG A 42 6.08 -2.95 6.18
CA ARG A 42 5.88 -3.93 5.11
C ARG A 42 4.64 -3.64 4.26
N SER A 43 3.52 -3.33 4.92
CA SER A 43 2.24 -3.06 4.26
C SER A 43 2.28 -1.76 3.44
N GLU A 44 2.95 -0.73 3.93
CA GLU A 44 3.14 0.51 3.17
C GLU A 44 4.04 0.30 1.96
N TYR A 45 5.12 -0.45 2.10
CA TYR A 45 6.01 -0.78 0.99
C TYR A 45 5.26 -1.53 -0.12
N ILE A 46 4.49 -2.57 0.24
CA ILE A 46 3.68 -3.33 -0.72
C ILE A 46 2.66 -2.43 -1.42
N GLU A 47 1.97 -1.56 -0.66
CA GLU A 47 0.99 -0.63 -1.23
C GLU A 47 1.65 0.36 -2.21
N GLN A 48 2.83 0.90 -1.89
CA GLN A 48 3.55 1.80 -2.78
C GLN A 48 4.02 1.11 -4.06
N MET A 49 4.54 -0.12 -3.97
CA MET A 49 4.95 -0.90 -5.14
C MET A 49 3.76 -1.17 -6.07
N LEU A 50 2.64 -1.67 -5.53
CA LEU A 50 1.45 -1.95 -6.33
C LEU A 50 0.86 -0.67 -6.93
N ARG A 51 0.84 0.44 -6.20
CA ARG A 51 0.37 1.72 -6.75
C ARG A 51 1.23 2.19 -7.92
N ARG A 52 2.55 2.02 -7.83
CA ARG A 52 3.48 2.38 -8.90
C ARG A 52 3.22 1.55 -10.15
N GLU A 53 3.15 0.22 -10.01
CA GLU A 53 2.87 -0.68 -11.14
C GLU A 53 1.52 -0.40 -11.80
N ILE A 54 0.44 -0.25 -11.01
CA ILE A 54 -0.89 0.07 -11.55
C ILE A 54 -0.89 1.43 -12.27
N THR A 55 -0.20 2.43 -11.72
CA THR A 55 -0.13 3.76 -12.36
C THR A 55 0.64 3.70 -13.67
N ASP A 56 1.76 2.98 -13.71
CA ASP A 56 2.58 2.81 -14.91
C ASP A 56 1.82 2.01 -16.00
N GLU A 57 1.06 0.97 -15.63
CA GLU A 57 0.21 0.20 -16.55
C GLU A 57 -0.96 1.03 -17.11
N VAL A 58 -1.58 1.87 -16.29
CA VAL A 58 -2.68 2.76 -16.72
C VAL A 58 -2.16 3.94 -17.55
N GLY A 59 -0.95 4.42 -17.27
CA GLY A 59 -0.27 5.45 -18.08
C GLY A 59 0.08 4.95 -19.49
N TYR A 60 0.48 3.68 -19.61
CA TYR A 60 0.80 3.07 -20.91
C TYR A 60 -0.43 2.75 -21.77
N LYS A 61 -1.59 2.44 -21.16
CA LYS A 61 -2.82 2.16 -21.92
C LYS A 61 -3.55 3.41 -22.43
N ASN A 62 -3.17 4.60 -21.98
CA ASN A 62 -3.78 5.88 -22.35
C ASN A 62 -2.86 6.80 -23.17
N SER A 63 -1.70 6.31 -23.64
CA SER A 63 -0.76 7.04 -24.51
C SER A 63 -0.76 6.48 -25.93
#